data_AF-A0A9D4PX23-F1
#
_entry.id   AF-A0A9D4PX23-F1
#
_cell.length_a   1.000
_cell.length_b   1.000
_cell.length_c   1.000
_cell.angle_alpha   90.00
_cell.angle_beta   90.00
_cell.angle_gamma   90.00
#
_symmetry.space_group_name_H-M   'P 1'
#
loop_
_entity.id
_entity.type
_entity.pdbx_description
1 polymer ?
#
loop_
_entity_poly.entity_id
_entity_poly.type
_entity_poly.pdbx_seq_one_letter_code
_entity_poly.pdbx_strand_id
1 'polypeptide(L)'
;MTTPPEQAPDAVASTSTAATTDDTDDSTDNELLNSYVEVSSDYESDDETDKSPSFAAMKFAMSATAASGTKSTGNAVVDALKVKPNLNSLASKMDRREPTAGKYEETTPQCRLRVKRDIMDLLTDPPPGVYIAPVEHKITVMDALVLGPADTPYEGGFFHFLIQCPPDYPINPPRVRLMTTGAGRVRFNPNLYACGRVCLSILGTWSGPTWSPAQCIASVLISIQSLLTENPYYNEPGYEKEKAPGESKQYNLIVQHETIRVAVCDAVEACLSGSSECPPALREVMLKSFPDYYDKYEKAVVSNVDLTGTVMEDPFGGRRGQFEYKTLLERLRTLKGQVQEWLDANERSK
;
A
#
# COMPACT_ATOMS: atom_id res chain seq x y z
N MET A 1 -64.93 16.72 32.74
CA MET A 1 -66.14 16.09 32.17
C MET A 1 -65.91 16.01 30.67
N THR A 2 -65.94 14.89 29.97
CA THR A 2 -66.26 13.49 30.27
C THR A 2 -65.99 12.79 28.93
N THR A 3 -65.22 11.70 28.93
CA THR A 3 -65.31 10.66 27.90
C THR A 3 -66.74 10.12 27.82
N PRO A 4 -67.16 9.52 26.70
CA PRO A 4 -67.20 8.05 26.64
C PRO A 4 -66.85 7.42 25.26
N PRO A 5 -66.78 6.06 25.18
CA PRO A 5 -65.96 5.26 24.25
C PRO A 5 -66.81 4.35 23.30
N GLU A 6 -66.19 3.24 22.82
CA GLU A 6 -66.69 2.07 22.05
C GLU A 6 -66.27 2.05 20.56
N GLN A 7 -65.87 0.95 19.91
CA GLN A 7 -65.77 -0.47 20.25
C GLN A 7 -64.90 -1.17 19.18
N ALA A 8 -64.29 -2.31 19.54
CA ALA A 8 -63.65 -3.26 18.62
C ALA A 8 -64.68 -4.04 17.79
N PRO A 9 -64.25 -4.76 16.74
CA PRO A 9 -64.48 -6.20 16.79
C PRO A 9 -63.32 -7.09 16.28
N ASP A 10 -63.18 -8.19 17.02
CA ASP A 10 -62.94 -9.59 16.66
C ASP A 10 -61.86 -10.06 15.68
N ALA A 11 -61.14 -11.05 16.23
CA ALA A 11 -60.20 -11.95 15.62
C ALA A 11 -60.87 -12.97 14.68
N VAL A 12 -60.14 -13.35 13.62
CA VAL A 12 -60.28 -14.65 12.98
C VAL A 12 -58.89 -15.26 12.84
N ALA A 13 -58.75 -16.46 13.37
CA ALA A 13 -57.57 -17.31 13.30
C ALA A 13 -57.48 -18.03 11.94
N SER A 14 -56.26 -18.21 11.44
CA SER A 14 -55.93 -19.32 10.52
C SER A 14 -54.45 -19.71 10.67
N THR A 15 -54.24 -20.72 11.49
CA THR A 15 -53.31 -21.86 11.34
C THR A 15 -52.14 -21.78 10.36
N SER A 16 -50.94 -21.96 10.93
CA SER A 16 -49.90 -22.95 10.61
C SER A 16 -49.34 -23.03 9.18
N THR A 17 -48.04 -22.76 9.05
CA THR A 17 -47.04 -23.78 8.64
C THR A 17 -45.65 -23.36 9.12
N ALA A 18 -44.95 -24.31 9.75
CA ALA A 18 -43.54 -24.24 10.06
C ALA A 18 -42.71 -24.60 8.82
N ALA A 19 -41.60 -23.90 8.61
CA ALA A 19 -40.47 -24.34 7.79
C ALA A 19 -39.22 -23.79 8.48
N THR A 20 -38.58 -24.59 9.35
CA THR A 20 -37.35 -25.35 9.06
C THR A 20 -36.24 -24.50 8.45
N THR A 21 -35.24 -24.30 9.31
CA THR A 21 -33.86 -23.88 9.06
C THR A 21 -33.28 -24.43 7.76
N ASP A 22 -32.61 -23.57 7.00
CA ASP A 22 -31.52 -24.00 6.12
C ASP A 22 -30.42 -22.94 6.14
N ASP A 23 -29.39 -23.24 6.92
CA ASP A 23 -28.10 -22.55 6.92
C ASP A 23 -27.35 -23.03 5.66
N THR A 24 -27.35 -22.23 4.60
CA THR A 24 -26.49 -22.48 3.44
C THR A 24 -25.21 -21.67 3.54
N ASP A 25 -24.22 -22.33 4.14
CA ASP A 25 -22.78 -22.34 3.84
C ASP A 25 -22.24 -21.28 2.85
N ASP A 26 -21.45 -20.33 3.37
CA ASP A 26 -20.66 -19.29 2.67
C ASP A 26 -19.30 -19.84 2.17
N SER A 27 -19.29 -21.08 1.65
CA SER A 27 -18.06 -21.80 1.26
C SER A 27 -17.80 -21.82 -0.26
N THR A 28 -18.75 -21.39 -1.09
CA THR A 28 -18.69 -21.58 -2.55
C THR A 28 -18.00 -20.47 -3.34
N ASP A 29 -17.75 -19.29 -2.74
CA ASP A 29 -17.10 -18.17 -3.46
C ASP A 29 -15.57 -18.34 -3.60
N ASN A 30 -14.98 -19.30 -2.86
CA ASN A 30 -13.54 -19.58 -2.84
C ASN A 30 -13.10 -20.62 -3.89
N GLU A 31 -13.99 -21.47 -4.41
CA GLU A 31 -13.65 -22.45 -5.45
C GLU A 31 -13.46 -21.81 -6.83
N LEU A 32 -14.12 -20.68 -7.11
CA LEU A 32 -14.00 -19.97 -8.40
C LEU A 32 -12.70 -19.18 -8.55
N LEU A 33 -11.93 -18.95 -7.49
CA LEU A 33 -10.58 -18.36 -7.61
C LEU A 33 -9.53 -19.42 -7.98
N ASN A 34 -9.71 -20.65 -7.52
CA ASN A 34 -8.77 -21.75 -7.75
C ASN A 34 -8.96 -22.45 -9.11
N SER A 35 -10.13 -22.31 -9.75
CA SER A 35 -10.42 -22.98 -11.03
C SER A 35 -10.01 -22.21 -12.28
N TYR A 36 -9.61 -20.94 -12.17
CA TYR A 36 -9.23 -20.09 -13.31
C TYR A 36 -7.72 -20.05 -13.61
N VAL A 37 -6.89 -20.83 -12.88
CA VAL A 37 -5.42 -20.88 -13.06
C VAL A 37 -4.98 -21.90 -14.13
N GLU A 38 -5.90 -22.73 -14.64
CA GLU A 38 -5.61 -23.64 -15.76
C GLU A 38 -6.44 -23.22 -16.98
N VAL A 39 -5.78 -22.56 -17.94
CA VAL A 39 -6.02 -22.51 -19.41
C VAL A 39 -5.50 -21.15 -19.92
N SER A 40 -4.31 -21.14 -20.52
CA SER A 40 -4.16 -21.08 -21.99
C SER A 40 -2.72 -20.72 -22.35
N SER A 41 -2.03 -21.69 -22.95
CA SER A 41 -0.87 -21.44 -23.81
C SER A 41 -1.35 -20.99 -25.20
N ASP A 42 -0.47 -20.27 -25.89
CA ASP A 42 -0.41 -20.05 -27.35
C ASP A 42 -1.42 -19.10 -27.99
N TYR A 43 -0.98 -17.88 -28.31
CA TYR A 43 -1.25 -17.27 -29.62
C TYR A 43 -0.29 -16.11 -29.93
N GLU A 44 0.38 -16.20 -31.08
CA GLU A 44 1.19 -15.14 -31.69
C GLU A 44 0.44 -14.47 -32.86
N SER A 45 0.62 -13.14 -32.93
CA SER A 45 0.79 -12.24 -34.08
C SER A 45 -0.39 -11.59 -34.87
N ASP A 46 -0.16 -10.28 -35.07
CA ASP A 46 -0.56 -9.30 -36.12
C ASP A 46 -2.04 -8.84 -36.12
N ASP A 47 -2.44 -7.56 -36.28
CA ASP A 47 -1.93 -6.44 -37.07
C ASP A 47 -2.65 -5.11 -36.67
N GLU A 48 -2.34 -4.05 -37.41
CA GLU A 48 -2.27 -2.62 -37.08
C GLU A 48 -3.56 -1.76 -37.31
N THR A 49 -3.53 -0.53 -36.77
CA THR A 49 -4.27 0.71 -37.13
C THR A 49 -5.72 0.96 -36.63
N ASP A 50 -5.93 2.03 -35.83
CA ASP A 50 -6.57 3.30 -36.26
C ASP A 50 -6.59 4.37 -35.14
N LYS A 51 -6.78 5.64 -35.54
CA LYS A 51 -6.35 6.90 -34.92
C LYS A 51 -7.44 7.65 -34.12
N SER A 52 -7.05 8.07 -32.89
CA SER A 52 -7.24 9.40 -32.21
C SER A 52 -8.64 9.97 -31.90
N PRO A 53 -8.83 11.00 -31.01
CA PRO A 53 -7.85 11.83 -30.27
C PRO A 53 -8.12 12.10 -28.75
N SER A 54 -7.13 12.77 -28.11
CA SER A 54 -7.19 13.64 -26.91
C SER A 54 -6.73 13.10 -25.54
N PHE A 55 -5.40 12.98 -25.34
CA PHE A 55 -4.72 12.83 -24.04
C PHE A 55 -3.47 13.74 -23.96
N ALA A 56 -3.64 15.04 -24.26
CA ALA A 56 -2.51 15.97 -24.43
C ALA A 56 -2.06 16.73 -23.15
N ALA A 57 -2.64 16.48 -21.98
CA ALA A 57 -2.34 17.29 -20.78
C ALA A 57 -1.40 16.63 -19.74
N MET A 58 -0.92 15.39 -19.96
CA MET A 58 -0.14 14.65 -18.94
C MET A 58 1.28 14.27 -19.38
N LYS A 59 1.78 14.89 -20.47
CA LYS A 59 3.08 14.55 -21.09
C LYS A 59 4.26 15.47 -20.73
N PHE A 60 4.16 16.34 -19.72
CA PHE A 60 5.26 17.28 -19.41
C PHE A 60 6.22 16.83 -18.28
N ALA A 61 6.18 15.58 -17.83
CA ALA A 61 7.11 15.09 -16.79
C ALA A 61 7.70 13.69 -17.06
N MET A 62 7.91 13.33 -18.33
CA MET A 62 8.63 12.10 -18.71
C MET A 62 9.55 12.37 -19.90
N SER A 63 10.66 13.06 -19.65
CA SER A 63 11.84 12.99 -20.52
C SER A 63 13.07 13.47 -19.77
N ALA A 64 13.78 12.54 -19.11
CA ALA A 64 15.25 12.52 -19.00
C ALA A 64 15.71 11.43 -18.01
N THR A 65 15.69 10.15 -18.41
CA THR A 65 16.77 9.21 -18.05
C THR A 65 16.65 7.93 -18.87
N ALA A 66 17.40 7.86 -19.96
CA ALA A 66 17.76 6.60 -20.60
C ALA A 66 19.29 6.60 -20.71
N ALA A 67 19.96 5.86 -19.82
CA ALA A 67 21.21 5.13 -20.07
C ALA A 67 21.80 4.63 -18.75
N SER A 68 21.52 3.39 -18.38
CA SER A 68 22.52 2.41 -17.95
C SER A 68 21.83 1.08 -17.71
N GLY A 69 22.24 0.05 -18.45
CA GLY A 69 21.62 -1.26 -18.41
C GLY A 69 21.99 -2.04 -17.17
N THR A 70 20.98 -2.61 -16.50
CA THR A 70 21.10 -3.83 -15.70
C THR A 70 19.93 -4.73 -16.04
N LYS A 71 20.24 -5.94 -16.52
CA LYS A 71 19.27 -6.96 -16.91
C LYS A 71 18.51 -7.48 -15.69
N SER A 72 17.18 -7.44 -15.77
CA SER A 72 16.24 -8.51 -15.37
C SER A 72 16.47 -9.25 -14.03
N THR A 73 15.69 -8.88 -13.01
CA THR A 73 15.38 -9.72 -11.83
C THR A 73 13.85 -9.89 -11.64
N GLY A 74 13.10 -10.00 -12.74
CA GLY A 74 11.64 -10.14 -12.70
C GLY A 74 11.11 -11.51 -12.24
N ASN A 75 11.94 -12.55 -12.17
CA ASN A 75 11.44 -13.93 -11.97
C ASN A 75 11.44 -14.44 -10.52
N ALA A 76 12.15 -13.82 -9.57
CA ALA A 76 12.23 -14.35 -8.20
C ALA A 76 11.03 -13.94 -7.31
N VAL A 77 10.35 -12.86 -7.66
CA VAL A 77 9.27 -12.27 -6.84
C VAL A 77 7.89 -12.87 -7.14
N VAL A 78 7.68 -13.31 -8.39
CA VAL A 78 6.43 -13.96 -8.84
C VAL A 78 6.17 -15.30 -8.14
N ASP A 79 7.21 -15.98 -7.64
CA ASP A 79 7.07 -17.26 -6.94
C ASP A 79 6.82 -17.12 -5.43
N ALA A 80 7.10 -15.95 -4.82
CA ALA A 80 6.79 -15.69 -3.41
C ALA A 80 5.29 -15.53 -3.15
N LEU A 81 4.53 -15.10 -4.17
CA LEU A 81 3.09 -14.85 -4.08
C LEU A 81 2.24 -16.12 -4.31
N LYS A 82 2.85 -17.27 -4.59
CA LYS A 82 2.16 -18.57 -4.83
C LYS A 82 2.03 -19.45 -3.58
N VAL A 83 2.40 -18.95 -2.39
CA VAL A 83 2.34 -19.73 -1.14
C VAL A 83 0.91 -19.75 -0.60
N LYS A 84 0.27 -20.92 -0.59
CA LYS A 84 -1.01 -21.15 0.11
C LYS A 84 -0.80 -20.99 1.62
N PRO A 85 -1.51 -20.10 2.32
CA PRO A 85 -1.33 -19.93 3.76
C PRO A 85 -1.84 -21.17 4.52
N ASN A 86 -1.02 -21.63 5.46
CA ASN A 86 -1.34 -22.74 6.36
C ASN A 86 -2.28 -22.22 7.47
N LEU A 87 -3.56 -22.61 7.39
CA LEU A 87 -4.58 -22.35 8.39
C LEU A 87 -4.30 -23.19 9.64
N ASN A 88 -3.78 -22.56 10.70
CA ASN A 88 -4.13 -22.82 12.11
C ASN A 88 -3.01 -22.29 13.01
N SER A 89 -3.13 -21.04 13.46
CA SER A 89 -2.64 -20.59 14.77
C SER A 89 -2.71 -19.07 14.83
N LEU A 90 -3.15 -18.54 15.99
CA LEU A 90 -3.17 -17.13 16.41
C LEU A 90 -4.51 -16.38 16.24
N ALA A 91 -5.59 -17.02 16.66
CA ALA A 91 -6.72 -16.29 17.25
C ALA A 91 -6.39 -15.98 18.72
N SER A 92 -5.79 -14.82 19.02
CA SER A 92 -6.10 -14.06 20.25
C SER A 92 -5.37 -12.73 20.30
N LYS A 93 -6.13 -11.70 20.73
CA LYS A 93 -5.74 -10.32 21.09
C LYS A 93 -5.91 -9.28 19.98
N MET A 94 -7.17 -9.09 19.60
CA MET A 94 -7.65 -7.90 18.91
C MET A 94 -8.50 -7.09 19.90
N ASP A 95 -7.93 -6.02 20.46
CA ASP A 95 -8.69 -4.86 20.95
C ASP A 95 -7.74 -3.66 21.07
N ARG A 96 -7.99 -2.60 20.29
CA ARG A 96 -8.34 -1.25 20.79
C ARG A 96 -8.22 -0.18 19.69
N ARG A 97 -9.33 0.00 18.98
CA ARG A 97 -10.04 1.26 18.67
C ARG A 97 -10.87 1.05 17.40
N GLU A 98 -12.06 0.49 17.58
CA GLU A 98 -13.09 0.55 16.55
C GLU A 98 -13.51 2.02 16.32
N PRO A 99 -13.66 2.46 15.06
CA PRO A 99 -14.37 3.69 14.76
C PRO A 99 -15.84 3.51 15.15
N THR A 100 -16.35 4.47 15.92
CA THR A 100 -17.74 4.60 16.40
C THR A 100 -18.80 4.06 15.44
N ALA A 101 -19.74 3.29 16.00
CA ALA A 101 -20.94 2.73 15.39
C ALA A 101 -21.67 3.64 14.39
N GLY A 102 -21.23 3.61 13.13
CA GLY A 102 -22.08 3.82 11.97
C GLY A 102 -22.50 2.44 11.46
N LYS A 103 -23.74 2.30 10.99
CA LYS A 103 -24.28 1.05 10.41
C LYS A 103 -23.22 0.41 9.51
N TYR A 104 -22.91 -0.87 9.73
CA TYR A 104 -22.14 -1.65 8.76
C TYR A 104 -22.97 -1.70 7.47
N GLU A 105 -22.75 -0.75 6.57
CA GLU A 105 -23.35 -0.78 5.24
C GLU A 105 -22.83 -2.03 4.55
N GLU A 106 -23.75 -2.93 4.25
CA GLU A 106 -23.45 -4.21 3.63
C GLU A 106 -22.87 -3.98 2.24
N THR A 107 -21.74 -4.64 1.95
CA THR A 107 -21.04 -4.46 0.67
C THR A 107 -21.88 -5.06 -0.45
N THR A 108 -22.21 -4.26 -1.46
CA THR A 108 -23.02 -4.74 -2.60
C THR A 108 -22.30 -5.87 -3.37
N PRO A 109 -23.02 -6.83 -3.97
CA PRO A 109 -22.41 -7.86 -4.81
C PRO A 109 -21.55 -7.27 -5.94
N GLN A 110 -22.01 -6.18 -6.56
CA GLN A 110 -21.30 -5.47 -7.62
C GLN A 110 -19.98 -4.87 -7.13
N CYS A 111 -19.96 -4.31 -5.92
CA CYS A 111 -18.73 -3.85 -5.28
C CYS A 111 -17.74 -5.01 -5.10
N ARG A 112 -18.18 -6.15 -4.55
CA ARG A 112 -17.29 -7.32 -4.36
C ARG A 112 -16.70 -7.81 -5.67
N LEU A 113 -17.53 -7.92 -6.72
CA LEU A 113 -17.08 -8.32 -8.06
C LEU A 113 -16.07 -7.32 -8.65
N ARG A 114 -16.30 -6.02 -8.49
CA ARG A 114 -15.36 -4.98 -8.94
C ARG A 114 -14.04 -5.08 -8.19
N VAL A 115 -14.06 -5.19 -6.86
CA VAL A 115 -12.83 -5.29 -6.05
C VAL A 115 -12.05 -6.54 -6.41
N LYS A 116 -12.73 -7.69 -6.56
CA LYS A 116 -12.11 -8.94 -7.01
C LYS A 116 -11.41 -8.78 -8.35
N ARG A 117 -12.04 -8.12 -9.33
CA ARG A 117 -11.41 -7.81 -10.61
C ARG A 117 -10.15 -6.95 -10.46
N ASP A 118 -10.21 -5.85 -9.70
CA ASP A 118 -9.04 -4.99 -9.48
C ASP A 118 -7.88 -5.73 -8.80
N ILE A 119 -8.17 -6.62 -7.85
CA ILE A 119 -7.18 -7.48 -7.21
C ILE A 119 -6.58 -8.44 -8.24
N MET A 120 -7.40 -9.10 -9.06
CA MET A 120 -6.91 -10.02 -10.10
C MET A 120 -6.03 -9.31 -11.12
N ASP A 121 -6.41 -8.10 -11.54
CA ASP A 121 -5.60 -7.27 -12.44
C ASP A 121 -4.23 -6.98 -11.82
N LEU A 122 -4.18 -6.60 -10.53
CA LEU A 122 -2.95 -6.36 -9.78
C LEU A 122 -2.09 -7.60 -9.56
N LEU A 123 -2.69 -8.79 -9.43
CA LEU A 123 -1.96 -10.04 -9.28
C LEU A 123 -1.42 -10.58 -10.62
N THR A 124 -2.11 -10.25 -11.72
CA THR A 124 -1.75 -10.71 -13.07
C THR A 124 -0.70 -9.81 -13.70
N ASP A 125 -0.85 -8.49 -13.56
CA ASP A 125 0.08 -7.48 -14.10
C ASP A 125 0.39 -6.41 -13.03
N PRO A 126 1.17 -6.76 -11.99
CA PRO A 126 1.50 -5.82 -10.93
C PRO A 126 2.38 -4.68 -11.46
N PRO A 127 2.06 -3.41 -11.13
CA PRO A 127 2.97 -2.31 -11.40
C PRO A 127 4.35 -2.55 -10.74
N PRO A 128 5.47 -2.16 -11.37
CA PRO A 128 6.80 -2.39 -10.81
C PRO A 128 6.96 -1.83 -9.40
N GLY A 129 7.41 -2.68 -8.47
CA GLY A 129 7.61 -2.31 -7.07
C GLY A 129 6.31 -2.13 -6.27
N VAL A 130 5.17 -2.58 -6.79
CA VAL A 130 3.89 -2.58 -6.08
C VAL A 130 3.45 -4.01 -5.81
N TYR A 131 3.10 -4.30 -4.56
CA TYR A 131 2.63 -5.60 -4.11
C TYR A 131 1.37 -5.43 -3.27
N ILE A 132 0.47 -6.40 -3.30
CA ILE A 132 -0.77 -6.39 -2.52
C ILE A 132 -0.97 -7.69 -1.75
N ALA A 133 -1.68 -7.60 -0.64
CA ALA A 133 -2.16 -8.72 0.16
C ALA A 133 -3.61 -8.44 0.58
N PRO A 134 -4.61 -9.02 -0.13
CA PRO A 134 -6.01 -8.94 0.28
C PRO A 134 -6.25 -9.58 1.65
N VAL A 135 -7.15 -9.00 2.45
CA VAL A 135 -7.56 -9.60 3.73
C VAL A 135 -8.58 -10.71 3.47
N GLU A 136 -8.25 -11.93 3.91
CA GLU A 136 -8.99 -13.17 3.59
C GLU A 136 -10.49 -13.09 3.88
N HIS A 137 -10.89 -12.56 5.04
CA HIS A 137 -12.30 -12.47 5.45
C HIS A 137 -12.98 -11.15 5.05
N LYS A 138 -12.29 -10.27 4.32
CA LYS A 138 -12.82 -8.97 3.92
C LYS A 138 -12.10 -8.46 2.68
N ILE A 139 -12.52 -8.96 1.52
CA ILE A 139 -11.91 -8.62 0.21
C ILE A 139 -11.89 -7.11 -0.09
N THR A 140 -12.77 -6.31 0.52
CA THR A 140 -12.77 -4.84 0.41
C THR A 140 -11.64 -4.16 1.18
N VAL A 141 -10.86 -4.92 1.97
CA VAL A 141 -9.68 -4.45 2.69
C VAL A 141 -8.46 -5.21 2.19
N MET A 142 -7.39 -4.48 1.95
CA MET A 142 -6.11 -5.06 1.55
C MET A 142 -4.95 -4.21 2.03
N ASP A 143 -3.84 -4.87 2.27
CA ASP A 143 -2.56 -4.23 2.46
C ASP A 143 -1.84 -4.09 1.12
N ALA A 144 -1.09 -3.02 0.96
CA ALA A 144 -0.23 -2.80 -0.18
C ALA A 144 1.17 -2.40 0.29
N LEU A 145 2.17 -2.84 -0.45
CA LEU A 145 3.57 -2.45 -0.28
C LEU A 145 4.02 -1.75 -1.56
N VAL A 146 4.47 -0.51 -1.42
CA VAL A 146 5.08 0.26 -2.51
C VAL A 146 6.55 0.46 -2.19
N LEU A 147 7.42 0.00 -3.09
CA LEU A 147 8.85 0.25 -3.02
C LEU A 147 9.15 1.66 -3.51
N GLY A 148 10.01 2.37 -2.78
CA GLY A 148 10.46 3.69 -3.18
C GLY A 148 11.25 3.66 -4.50
N PRO A 149 10.90 4.51 -5.50
CA PRO A 149 11.53 4.50 -6.81
C PRO A 149 13.02 4.82 -6.78
N ALA A 150 13.76 4.29 -7.76
CA ALA A 150 15.16 4.60 -7.97
C ALA A 150 15.39 6.10 -8.27
N ASP A 151 16.57 6.60 -7.89
CA ASP A 151 16.97 8.00 -8.10
C ASP A 151 16.07 9.00 -7.36
N THR A 152 15.47 8.57 -6.25
CA THR A 152 14.65 9.41 -5.37
C THR A 152 15.14 9.28 -3.92
N PRO A 153 14.84 10.24 -3.02
CA PRO A 153 15.15 10.07 -1.60
C PRO A 153 14.34 8.93 -0.93
N TYR A 154 13.46 8.26 -1.67
CA TYR A 154 12.70 7.11 -1.21
C TYR A 154 13.31 5.77 -1.63
N GLU A 155 14.34 5.76 -2.50
CA GLU A 155 14.86 4.55 -3.17
C GLU A 155 15.04 3.35 -2.22
N GLY A 156 14.36 2.24 -2.55
CA GLY A 156 14.38 0.99 -1.81
C GLY A 156 13.54 0.97 -0.52
N GLY A 157 12.98 2.09 -0.08
CA GLY A 157 12.11 2.15 1.10
C GLY A 157 10.84 1.30 0.97
N PHE A 158 10.45 0.62 2.06
CA PHE A 158 9.24 -0.22 2.15
C PHE A 158 8.06 0.57 2.72
N PHE A 159 7.19 1.09 1.85
CA PHE A 159 6.01 1.86 2.25
C PHE A 159 4.76 0.98 2.27
N HIS A 160 4.31 0.62 3.48
CA HIS A 160 3.11 -0.18 3.72
C HIS A 160 1.88 0.73 3.82
N PHE A 161 0.84 0.40 3.06
CA PHE A 161 -0.44 1.08 3.02
C PHE A 161 -1.58 0.12 3.34
N LEU A 162 -2.57 0.61 4.10
CA LEU A 162 -3.86 -0.05 4.26
C LEU A 162 -4.88 0.60 3.33
N ILE A 163 -5.58 -0.21 2.55
CA ILE A 163 -6.60 0.21 1.59
C ILE A 163 -7.94 -0.40 1.98
N GLN A 164 -8.99 0.43 2.02
CA GLN A 164 -10.35 -0.01 2.26
C GLN A 164 -11.30 0.58 1.21
N CYS A 165 -11.85 -0.29 0.36
CA CYS A 165 -12.93 0.06 -0.55
C CYS A 165 -14.23 0.27 0.23
N PRO A 166 -14.99 1.35 -0.04
CA PRO A 166 -16.30 1.53 0.57
C PRO A 166 -17.34 0.52 0.01
N PRO A 167 -18.48 0.31 0.70
CA PRO A 167 -19.53 -0.63 0.27
C PRO A 167 -20.11 -0.39 -1.14
N ASP A 168 -19.95 0.83 -1.64
CA ASP A 168 -20.41 1.31 -2.95
C ASP A 168 -19.26 1.52 -3.95
N TYR A 169 -18.05 0.99 -3.70
CA TYR A 169 -16.97 0.99 -4.68
C TYR A 169 -17.46 0.33 -6.00
N PRO A 170 -17.16 0.90 -7.19
CA PRO A 170 -16.24 2.00 -7.46
C PRO A 170 -16.90 3.39 -7.56
N ILE A 171 -18.12 3.57 -7.05
CA ILE A 171 -18.79 4.88 -7.07
C ILE A 171 -18.01 5.90 -6.25
N ASN A 172 -17.58 5.52 -5.06
CA ASN A 172 -16.71 6.30 -4.20
C ASN A 172 -15.27 5.73 -4.15
N PRO A 173 -14.25 6.59 -3.95
CA PRO A 173 -12.86 6.15 -3.90
C PRO A 173 -12.57 5.26 -2.69
N PRO A 174 -11.54 4.42 -2.76
CA PRO A 174 -11.05 3.71 -1.60
C PRO A 174 -10.46 4.69 -0.58
N ARG A 175 -10.51 4.32 0.70
CA ARG A 175 -9.77 4.99 1.77
C ARG A 175 -8.38 4.38 1.83
N VAL A 176 -7.36 5.23 1.88
CA VAL A 176 -5.96 4.79 1.95
C VAL A 176 -5.26 5.43 3.14
N ARG A 177 -4.48 4.63 3.87
CA ARG A 177 -3.65 5.08 4.99
C ARG A 177 -2.23 4.56 4.84
N LEU A 178 -1.24 5.45 4.94
CA LEU A 178 0.16 5.07 5.10
C LEU A 178 0.37 4.55 6.53
N MET A 179 0.90 3.33 6.64
CA MET A 179 1.22 2.67 7.91
C MET A 179 2.68 2.93 8.31
N THR A 180 3.60 2.93 7.34
CA THR A 180 5.02 3.29 7.53
C THR A 180 5.16 4.78 7.87
N THR A 181 5.04 5.12 9.15
CA THR A 181 5.05 6.52 9.66
C THR A 181 5.97 6.72 10.87
N GLY A 182 6.70 5.68 11.28
CA GLY A 182 7.54 5.71 12.48
C GLY A 182 6.71 5.96 13.75
N ALA A 183 5.55 5.31 13.86
CA ALA A 183 4.56 5.52 14.92
C ALA A 183 4.02 6.96 14.98
N GLY A 184 3.64 7.53 13.83
CA GLY A 184 3.01 8.84 13.79
C GLY A 184 3.98 10.03 13.77
N ARG A 185 5.29 9.80 13.64
CA ARG A 185 6.33 10.83 13.81
C ARG A 185 6.89 11.38 12.49
N VAL A 186 6.81 10.61 11.41
CA VAL A 186 7.51 10.91 10.16
C VAL A 186 6.53 11.32 9.07
N ARG A 187 6.62 12.58 8.63
CA ARG A 187 5.97 13.06 7.40
C ARG A 187 6.91 12.81 6.22
N PHE A 188 6.68 11.76 5.45
CA PHE A 188 7.56 11.35 4.35
C PHE A 188 7.52 12.28 3.15
N ASN A 189 6.37 12.90 2.89
CA ASN A 189 6.15 13.74 1.71
C ASN A 189 5.14 14.84 2.07
N PRO A 190 5.07 15.96 1.33
CA PRO A 190 4.00 16.92 1.51
C PRO A 190 2.60 16.28 1.46
N ASN A 191 2.45 15.23 0.65
CA ASN A 191 1.23 14.44 0.49
C ASN A 191 1.13 13.18 1.38
N LEU A 192 2.19 12.81 2.12
CA LEU A 192 2.23 11.64 3.00
C LEU A 192 2.50 12.08 4.45
N TYR A 193 1.42 12.26 5.19
CA TYR A 193 1.44 12.85 6.53
C TYR A 193 1.91 11.85 7.58
N ALA A 194 2.48 12.39 8.67
CA ALA A 194 2.89 11.59 9.82
C ALA A 194 1.73 10.81 10.44
N CYS A 195 0.49 11.31 10.41
CA CYS A 195 -0.70 10.58 10.88
C CYS A 195 -1.17 9.45 9.95
N GLY A 196 -0.50 9.26 8.81
CA GLY A 196 -0.84 8.26 7.79
C GLY A 196 -1.80 8.75 6.71
N ARG A 197 -2.23 10.02 6.74
CA ARG A 197 -3.09 10.59 5.70
C ARG A 197 -2.33 10.68 4.37
N VAL A 198 -2.99 10.22 3.30
CA VAL A 198 -2.51 10.32 1.91
C VAL A 198 -3.32 11.39 1.18
N CYS A 199 -2.63 12.35 0.56
CA CYS A 199 -3.24 13.45 -0.19
C CYS A 199 -3.12 13.22 -1.70
N LEU A 200 -4.22 12.79 -2.32
CA LEU A 200 -4.37 12.61 -3.76
C LEU A 200 -5.73 13.15 -4.20
N SER A 201 -5.80 13.78 -5.36
CA SER A 201 -7.06 14.36 -5.86
C SER A 201 -8.08 13.28 -6.19
N ILE A 202 -7.62 12.14 -6.71
CA ILE A 202 -8.44 10.96 -6.97
C ILE A 202 -8.94 10.28 -5.69
N LEU A 203 -8.45 10.66 -4.51
CA LEU A 203 -8.99 10.23 -3.22
C LEU A 203 -9.85 11.31 -2.54
N GLY A 204 -10.06 12.45 -3.21
CA GLY A 204 -10.78 13.61 -2.67
C GLY A 204 -10.02 14.34 -1.54
N THR A 205 -8.73 14.06 -1.36
CA THR A 205 -7.91 14.64 -0.28
C THR A 205 -6.92 15.69 -0.76
N TRP A 206 -6.99 16.07 -2.05
CA TRP A 206 -6.16 17.10 -2.68
C TRP A 206 -6.88 17.79 -3.84
N SER A 207 -6.38 18.95 -4.27
CA SER A 207 -6.87 19.66 -5.44
C SER A 207 -6.43 18.97 -6.73
N GLY A 208 -7.32 18.82 -7.71
CA GLY A 208 -7.02 18.23 -9.02
C GLY A 208 -8.19 17.40 -9.58
N PRO A 209 -7.93 16.53 -10.57
CA PRO A 209 -8.93 15.60 -11.09
C PRO A 209 -9.50 14.72 -9.98
N THR A 210 -10.83 14.67 -9.88
CA THR A 210 -11.53 13.92 -8.85
C THR A 210 -11.64 12.44 -9.22
N TRP A 211 -11.95 11.61 -8.21
CA TRP A 211 -12.31 10.20 -8.42
C TRP A 211 -13.38 10.06 -9.50
N SER A 212 -13.26 9.02 -10.31
CA SER A 212 -14.35 8.50 -11.14
C SER A 212 -14.32 6.98 -11.12
N PRO A 213 -15.46 6.30 -11.33
CA PRO A 213 -15.52 4.83 -11.39
C PRO A 213 -14.65 4.17 -12.47
N ALA A 214 -14.07 4.97 -13.39
CA ALA A 214 -13.10 4.51 -14.38
C ALA A 214 -11.72 4.22 -13.77
N GLN A 215 -11.41 4.81 -12.61
CA GLN A 215 -10.20 4.51 -11.86
C GLN A 215 -10.31 3.15 -11.15
N CYS A 216 -9.16 2.60 -10.75
CA CYS A 216 -9.03 1.31 -10.08
C CYS A 216 -7.99 1.36 -8.95
N ILE A 217 -7.89 0.29 -8.15
CA ILE A 217 -6.88 0.21 -7.07
C ILE A 217 -5.46 0.38 -7.63
N ALA A 218 -5.16 -0.20 -8.80
CA ALA A 218 -3.85 -0.03 -9.44
C ALA A 218 -3.53 1.43 -9.76
N SER A 219 -4.49 2.19 -10.31
CA SER A 219 -4.30 3.61 -10.60
C SER A 219 -4.04 4.45 -9.34
N VAL A 220 -4.64 4.07 -8.20
CA VAL A 220 -4.38 4.70 -6.91
C VAL A 220 -2.96 4.41 -6.45
N LEU A 221 -2.51 3.15 -6.51
CA LEU A 221 -1.16 2.75 -6.11
C LEU A 221 -0.08 3.38 -7.01
N ILE A 222 -0.30 3.44 -8.32
CA ILE A 222 0.59 4.14 -9.26
C ILE A 222 0.64 5.64 -8.94
N SER A 223 -0.49 6.26 -8.60
CA SER A 223 -0.54 7.67 -8.21
C SER A 223 0.22 7.92 -6.90
N ILE A 224 0.14 7.00 -5.93
CA ILE A 224 0.92 7.06 -4.68
C ILE A 224 2.41 6.95 -4.98
N GLN A 225 2.83 5.97 -5.79
CA GLN A 225 4.23 5.81 -6.17
C GLN A 225 4.76 7.05 -6.90
N SER A 226 3.93 7.69 -7.74
CA SER A 226 4.28 8.91 -8.47
C SER A 226 4.47 10.14 -7.57
N LEU A 227 3.99 10.13 -6.31
CA LEU A 227 4.29 11.18 -5.33
C LEU A 227 5.75 11.11 -4.82
N LEU A 228 6.38 9.93 -4.92
CA LEU A 228 7.73 9.65 -4.44
C LEU A 228 8.75 10.12 -5.48
N THR A 229 8.76 11.43 -5.77
CA THR A 229 9.59 12.04 -6.82
C THR A 229 11.04 12.27 -6.38
N GLU A 230 11.93 12.61 -7.32
CA GLU A 230 13.32 13.00 -7.04
C GLU A 230 13.42 14.23 -6.13
N ASN A 231 12.48 15.17 -6.25
CA ASN A 231 12.47 16.42 -5.50
C ASN A 231 11.09 16.66 -4.85
N PRO A 232 10.75 15.92 -3.78
CA PRO A 232 9.43 15.97 -3.13
C PRO A 232 9.11 17.31 -2.47
N TYR A 233 10.08 18.21 -2.31
CA TYR A 233 9.86 19.58 -1.84
C TYR A 233 8.82 20.30 -2.70
N TYR A 234 8.88 20.13 -4.02
CA TYR A 234 7.99 20.80 -4.98
C TYR A 234 6.54 20.26 -4.95
N ASN A 235 6.25 19.21 -4.17
CA ASN A 235 4.88 18.72 -4.00
C ASN A 235 4.05 19.61 -3.07
N GLU A 236 4.68 20.47 -2.25
CA GLU A 236 3.96 21.41 -1.38
C GLU A 236 3.42 22.60 -2.19
N PRO A 237 2.13 22.96 -2.10
CA PRO A 237 1.56 24.08 -2.85
C PRO A 237 2.25 25.41 -2.51
N GLY A 238 2.62 26.17 -3.53
CA GLY A 238 3.34 27.44 -3.37
C GLY A 238 4.84 27.28 -3.11
N TYR A 239 5.37 26.06 -3.30
CA TYR A 239 6.80 25.73 -3.23
C TYR A 239 7.32 25.24 -4.58
N GLU A 240 6.69 25.61 -5.70
CA GLU A 240 7.14 25.24 -7.06
C GLU A 240 8.53 25.82 -7.40
N LYS A 241 9.01 26.76 -6.59
CA LYS A 241 10.38 27.28 -6.58
C LYS A 241 10.88 27.29 -5.14
N GLU A 242 12.17 27.01 -4.96
CA GLU A 242 12.81 27.13 -3.64
C GLU A 242 12.67 28.56 -3.10
N LYS A 243 12.28 28.69 -1.82
CA LYS A 243 12.20 29.99 -1.15
C LYS A 243 13.58 30.47 -0.71
N ALA A 244 14.45 29.53 -0.36
CA ALA A 244 15.88 29.76 -0.17
C ALA A 244 16.70 28.71 -0.95
N PRO A 245 17.89 29.07 -1.46
CA PRO A 245 18.72 28.15 -2.23
C PRO A 245 19.05 26.88 -1.45
N GLY A 246 18.79 25.71 -2.04
CA GLY A 246 19.17 24.41 -1.48
C GLY A 246 18.15 23.78 -0.51
N GLU A 247 16.99 24.40 -0.30
CA GLU A 247 15.92 23.83 0.54
C GLU A 247 15.41 22.47 0.03
N SER A 248 15.30 22.29 -1.29
CA SER A 248 14.90 20.99 -1.88
C SER A 248 15.95 19.93 -1.57
N LYS A 249 17.23 20.26 -1.72
CA LYS A 249 18.33 19.32 -1.39
C LYS A 249 18.36 18.98 0.10
N GLN A 250 18.14 19.97 0.96
CA GLN A 250 18.05 19.77 2.40
C GLN A 250 16.87 18.86 2.77
N TYR A 251 15.71 19.09 2.15
CA TYR A 251 14.54 18.23 2.32
C TYR A 251 14.81 16.79 1.84
N ASN A 252 15.49 16.63 0.71
CA ASN A 252 15.89 15.30 0.21
C ASN A 252 16.78 14.53 1.20
N LEU A 253 17.72 15.20 1.87
CA LEU A 253 18.57 14.56 2.89
C LEU A 253 17.73 14.06 4.07
N ILE A 254 16.77 14.87 4.52
CA ILE A 254 15.85 14.50 5.61
C ILE A 254 15.01 13.30 5.20
N VAL A 255 14.40 13.34 4.01
CA VAL A 255 13.56 12.25 3.50
C VAL A 255 14.40 10.98 3.32
N GLN A 256 15.60 11.06 2.75
CA GLN A 256 16.48 9.90 2.56
C GLN A 256 16.91 9.27 3.89
N HIS A 257 17.26 10.08 4.88
CA HIS A 257 17.59 9.58 6.21
C HIS A 257 16.39 8.84 6.83
N GLU A 258 15.20 9.46 6.77
CA GLU A 258 13.98 8.90 7.34
C GLU A 258 13.48 7.66 6.59
N THR A 259 13.67 7.59 5.26
CA THR A 259 13.43 6.39 4.45
C THR A 259 14.29 5.24 4.96
N ILE A 260 15.61 5.44 5.07
CA ILE A 260 16.52 4.38 5.53
C ILE A 260 16.22 4.01 6.99
N ARG A 261 15.95 4.98 7.86
CA ARG A 261 15.68 4.73 9.27
C ARG A 261 14.38 3.94 9.47
N VAL A 262 13.29 4.39 8.87
CA VAL A 262 11.93 3.91 9.19
C VAL A 262 11.40 2.96 8.12
N ALA A 263 11.47 3.37 6.86
CA ALA A 263 10.94 2.56 5.76
C ALA A 263 11.87 1.38 5.41
N VAL A 264 13.12 1.38 5.86
CA VAL A 264 14.04 0.24 5.69
C VAL A 264 14.34 -0.44 7.03
N CYS A 265 15.12 0.20 7.92
CA CYS A 265 15.60 -0.48 9.12
C CYS A 265 14.46 -0.88 10.08
N ASP A 266 13.58 0.05 10.48
CA ASP A 266 12.47 -0.29 11.38
C ASP A 266 11.55 -1.37 10.75
N ALA A 267 11.28 -1.28 9.44
CA ALA A 267 10.44 -2.23 8.71
C ALA A 267 11.05 -3.65 8.69
N VAL A 268 12.34 -3.77 8.37
CA VAL A 268 13.05 -5.05 8.30
C VAL A 268 13.22 -5.65 9.71
N GLU A 269 13.55 -4.85 10.72
CA GLU A 269 13.62 -5.27 12.12
C GLU A 269 12.26 -5.81 12.60
N ALA A 270 11.18 -5.14 12.25
CA ALA A 270 9.83 -5.59 12.58
C ALA A 270 9.47 -6.91 11.87
N CYS A 271 9.94 -7.11 10.64
CA CYS A 271 9.75 -8.37 9.92
C CYS A 271 10.51 -9.53 10.58
N LEU A 272 11.80 -9.33 10.88
CA LEU A 272 12.67 -10.34 11.49
C LEU A 272 12.22 -10.72 12.91
N SER A 273 11.73 -9.75 13.69
CA SER A 273 11.22 -9.99 15.05
C SER A 273 9.79 -10.53 15.09
N GLY A 274 9.09 -10.59 13.95
CA GLY A 274 7.67 -10.98 13.88
C GLY A 274 6.70 -9.95 14.45
N SER A 275 7.16 -8.74 14.80
CA SER A 275 6.35 -7.66 15.38
C SER A 275 5.67 -6.76 14.33
N SER A 276 6.01 -6.92 13.05
CA SER A 276 5.43 -6.13 11.95
C SER A 276 3.93 -6.38 11.80
N GLU A 277 3.18 -5.27 11.68
CA GLU A 277 1.75 -5.25 11.33
C GLU A 277 1.50 -5.64 9.86
N CYS A 278 2.55 -5.69 9.04
CA CYS A 278 2.45 -6.04 7.63
C CYS A 278 2.18 -7.55 7.46
N PRO A 279 1.29 -7.97 6.54
CA PRO A 279 0.98 -9.39 6.32
C PRO A 279 2.20 -10.24 5.95
N PRO A 280 2.22 -11.54 6.29
CA PRO A 280 3.34 -12.44 6.02
C PRO A 280 3.88 -12.40 4.58
N ALA A 281 3.00 -12.38 3.58
CA ALA A 281 3.39 -12.33 2.17
C ALA A 281 4.20 -11.06 1.84
N LEU A 282 3.78 -9.90 2.35
CA LEU A 282 4.48 -8.64 2.12
C LEU A 282 5.78 -8.54 2.93
N ARG A 283 5.84 -9.14 4.12
CA ARG A 283 7.09 -9.24 4.89
C ARG A 283 8.14 -10.06 4.16
N GLU A 284 7.74 -11.16 3.51
CA GLU A 284 8.64 -11.97 2.68
C GLU A 284 9.18 -11.16 1.49
N VAL A 285 8.35 -10.34 0.84
CA VAL A 285 8.80 -9.41 -0.20
C VAL A 285 9.85 -8.44 0.35
N MET A 286 9.60 -7.80 1.50
CA MET A 286 10.55 -6.87 2.12
C MET A 286 11.91 -7.52 2.37
N LEU A 287 11.92 -8.71 2.99
CA LEU A 287 13.15 -9.42 3.33
C LEU A 287 13.92 -9.90 2.08
N LYS A 288 13.22 -10.34 1.03
CA LYS A 288 13.85 -10.74 -0.23
C LYS A 288 14.36 -9.57 -1.05
N SER A 289 13.69 -8.42 -1.01
CA SER A 289 14.11 -7.22 -1.75
C SER A 289 15.22 -6.44 -1.03
N PHE A 290 15.38 -6.59 0.29
CA PHE A 290 16.38 -5.84 1.06
C PHE A 290 17.82 -5.98 0.52
N PRO A 291 18.33 -7.19 0.20
CA PRO A 291 19.67 -7.37 -0.36
C PRO A 291 19.89 -6.63 -1.70
N ASP A 292 18.87 -6.55 -2.56
CA ASP A 292 18.96 -5.93 -3.89
C ASP A 292 19.28 -4.43 -3.81
N TYR A 293 18.88 -3.78 -2.71
CA TYR A 293 19.09 -2.36 -2.48
C TYR A 293 20.19 -2.06 -1.43
N TYR A 294 20.79 -3.09 -0.81
CA TYR A 294 21.72 -2.91 0.31
C TYR A 294 22.85 -1.93 -0.02
N ASP A 295 23.49 -2.10 -1.18
CA ASP A 295 24.62 -1.27 -1.60
C ASP A 295 24.22 0.21 -1.79
N LYS A 296 22.96 0.46 -2.17
CA LYS A 296 22.41 1.82 -2.28
C LYS A 296 22.24 2.45 -0.90
N TYR A 297 21.70 1.69 0.07
CA TYR A 297 21.57 2.15 1.44
C TYR A 297 22.92 2.46 2.06
N GLU A 298 23.89 1.54 1.96
CA GLU A 298 25.22 1.72 2.54
C GLU A 298 25.92 2.93 1.91
N LYS A 299 25.87 3.07 0.58
CA LYS A 299 26.44 4.23 -0.11
C LYS A 299 25.81 5.55 0.36
N ALA A 300 24.49 5.61 0.48
CA ALA A 300 23.78 6.81 0.93
C ALA A 300 24.16 7.19 2.37
N VAL A 301 24.24 6.20 3.26
CA VAL A 301 24.62 6.42 4.66
C VAL A 301 26.09 6.84 4.79
N VAL A 302 27.00 6.14 4.11
CA VAL A 302 28.45 6.46 4.15
C VAL A 302 28.72 7.85 3.59
N SER A 303 28.06 8.22 2.49
CA SER A 303 28.26 9.54 1.86
C SER A 303 27.81 10.71 2.75
N ASN A 304 26.93 10.45 3.72
CA ASN A 304 26.37 11.47 4.62
C ASN A 304 26.78 11.27 6.09
N VAL A 305 27.75 10.40 6.38
CA VAL A 305 28.13 10.03 7.76
C VAL A 305 28.57 11.23 8.60
N ASP A 306 29.18 12.23 7.97
CA ASP A 306 29.65 13.46 8.62
C ASP A 306 28.51 14.36 9.12
N LEU A 307 27.29 14.18 8.61
CA LEU A 307 26.11 14.89 9.10
C LEU A 307 25.61 14.34 10.45
N THR A 308 26.14 13.22 10.94
CA THR A 308 25.68 12.61 12.19
C THR A 308 25.75 13.60 13.36
N GLY A 309 24.63 13.76 14.08
CA GLY A 309 24.46 14.69 15.20
C GLY A 309 24.05 16.11 14.80
N THR A 310 24.03 16.43 13.51
CA THR A 310 23.50 17.72 13.03
C THR A 310 21.97 17.70 13.02
N VAL A 311 21.35 18.86 13.28
CA VAL A 311 19.89 18.99 13.31
C VAL A 311 19.34 18.95 11.88
N MET A 312 18.27 18.18 11.69
CA MET A 312 17.49 18.21 10.47
C MET A 312 16.63 19.46 10.43
N GLU A 313 17.06 20.49 9.71
CA GLU A 313 16.26 21.70 9.51
C GLU A 313 15.29 21.48 8.34
N ASP A 314 14.03 21.21 8.67
CA ASP A 314 12.96 21.03 7.68
C ASP A 314 12.54 22.41 7.13
N PRO A 315 12.61 22.65 5.80
CA PRO A 315 12.20 23.92 5.21
C PRO A 315 10.70 24.24 5.41
N PHE A 316 9.89 23.26 5.82
CA PHE A 316 8.49 23.46 6.21
C PHE A 316 8.30 23.78 7.71
N GLY A 317 9.38 23.99 8.46
CA GLY A 317 9.33 24.40 9.88
C GLY A 317 9.03 23.26 10.87
N GLY A 318 9.17 22.00 10.44
CA GLY A 318 8.93 20.81 11.26
C GLY A 318 10.14 20.41 12.11
N ARG A 319 9.90 19.91 13.33
CA ARG A 319 10.96 19.29 14.15
C ARG A 319 11.17 17.84 13.72
N ARG A 320 12.35 17.53 13.18
CA ARG A 320 12.71 16.21 12.63
C ARG A 320 13.73 15.43 13.46
N GLY A 321 14.41 16.09 14.42
CA GLY A 321 15.48 15.48 15.20
C GLY A 321 16.84 15.76 14.59
N GLN A 322 17.78 14.82 14.74
CA GLN A 322 19.15 14.91 14.23
C GLN A 322 19.44 13.74 13.29
N PHE A 323 20.37 13.95 12.37
CA PHE A 323 20.86 12.86 11.53
C PHE A 323 21.64 11.82 12.37
N GLU A 324 21.33 10.55 12.15
CA GLU A 324 21.87 9.40 12.90
C GLU A 324 22.61 8.41 11.98
N TYR A 325 23.32 8.90 10.95
CA TYR A 325 23.91 8.05 9.92
C TYR A 325 24.89 6.99 10.45
N LYS A 326 25.71 7.28 11.48
CA LYS A 326 26.57 6.26 12.11
C LYS A 326 25.76 5.09 12.67
N THR A 327 24.70 5.38 13.41
CA THR A 327 23.79 4.35 13.96
C THR A 327 23.06 3.60 12.84
N LEU A 328 22.64 4.29 11.78
CA LEU A 328 22.02 3.63 10.62
C LEU A 328 22.99 2.67 9.92
N LEU A 329 24.27 3.02 9.80
CA LEU A 329 25.27 2.16 9.18
C LEU A 329 25.47 0.86 9.97
N GLU A 330 25.54 0.97 11.29
CA GLU A 330 25.62 -0.19 12.19
C GLU A 330 24.38 -1.07 12.06
N ARG A 331 23.18 -0.46 12.11
CA ARG A 331 21.90 -1.18 11.93
C ARG A 331 21.84 -1.92 10.59
N LEU A 332 22.15 -1.25 9.47
CA LEU A 332 22.15 -1.86 8.15
C LEU A 332 23.08 -3.08 8.08
N ARG A 333 24.29 -2.97 8.61
CA ARG A 333 25.27 -4.08 8.61
C ARG A 333 24.77 -5.28 9.42
N THR A 334 24.18 -5.02 10.60
CA THR A 334 23.54 -6.06 11.40
C THR A 334 22.39 -6.72 10.64
N LEU A 335 21.51 -5.91 10.03
CA LEU A 335 20.37 -6.41 9.27
C LEU A 335 20.79 -7.22 8.05
N LYS A 336 21.89 -6.86 7.37
CA LYS A 336 22.43 -7.66 6.26
C LYS A 336 22.71 -9.10 6.67
N GLY A 337 23.38 -9.29 7.81
CA GLY A 337 23.65 -10.63 8.35
C GLY A 337 22.37 -11.37 8.70
N GLN A 338 21.46 -10.73 9.43
CA GLN A 338 20.21 -11.35 9.88
C GLN A 338 19.27 -11.71 8.72
N VAL A 339 19.17 -10.86 7.71
CA VAL A 339 18.38 -11.14 6.50
C VAL A 339 19.00 -12.30 5.72
N GLN A 340 20.33 -12.37 5.61
CA GLN A 340 20.99 -13.50 4.95
C GLN A 340 20.73 -14.82 5.70
N GLU A 341 20.84 -14.83 7.02
CA GLU A 341 20.51 -16.01 7.84
C GLU A 341 19.05 -16.44 7.65
N TRP A 342 18.13 -15.48 7.58
CA TRP A 342 16.72 -15.74 7.32
C TRP A 342 16.48 -16.35 5.92
N LEU A 343 17.16 -15.82 4.89
CA LEU A 343 17.07 -16.35 3.53
C LEU A 343 17.60 -17.79 3.46
N ASP A 344 18.78 -18.04 4.03
CA ASP A 344 19.39 -19.37 4.08
C ASP A 344 18.51 -20.41 4.79
N ALA A 345 17.83 -20.00 5.88
CA ALA A 345 16.91 -20.86 6.61
C ALA A 345 15.64 -21.20 5.81
N ASN A 346 15.12 -20.23 5.05
CA ASN A 346 13.92 -20.39 4.24
C ASN A 346 14.18 -21.15 2.93
N GLU A 347 15.38 -21.08 2.37
CA GLU A 347 15.79 -21.91 1.22
C GLU A 347 15.93 -23.38 1.60
N ARG A 348 16.44 -23.70 2.79
CA ARG A 348 16.57 -25.09 3.28
C ARG A 348 15.24 -25.75 3.63
N SER A 349 14.18 -24.96 3.77
CA SER A 349 12.83 -25.43 4.13
C SER A 349 11.94 -25.72 2.91
N LYS A 350 12.44 -25.42 1.69
CA LYS A 350 11.83 -25.77 0.40
C LYS A 350 12.55 -26.96 -0.21
#